data_AF-A0A660CJ47-F1
#
_entry.id   AF-A0A660CJ47-F1
#
_cell.length_a   1.000
_cell.length_b   1.000
_cell.length_c   1.000
_cell.angle_alpha   90.00
_cell.angle_beta   90.00
_cell.angle_gamma   90.00
#
_symmetry.space_group_name_H-M   'P 1'
#
loop_
_entity.id
_entity.type
_entity.pdbx_description
1 polymer ?
#
loop_
_entity_poly.entity_id
_entity_poly.type
_entity_poly.pdbx_seq_one_letter_code
_entity_poly.pdbx_strand_id
1 'polypeptide(L)'
;MRRVGDPAQVAAVLDTLNRLLDAGTQADVARLARLAVDRLTDGPEGLAGVDEALLDRAIALYARACAAHPPDRIELADWVLAMSFGDPPVTVPLHAFAEALGDTGMEHIRSTVDATLAVSTPESAVKGEHAIAERLAEEIAEITGDVDRLVAAWSKLLPDVEISLKIVRALRAAGRHSEAIAHAARARGADPSRISELLAAGHDDEAWTLTRQLPAESAHLVVDVYRRHVDGLIAGRDTRNPAVNYARAAVALRRLRTLHRDAGTRDEFTAYLAGLVAEHGRKTRLMDEIRKARVALPKPPRQLRP
;
A
#
# COMPACT_ATOMS: atom_id res chain seq x y z
N MET A 1 21.43 -48.65 -21.59
CA MET A 1 20.14 -48.43 -20.89
C MET A 1 19.95 -46.94 -20.73
N ARG A 2 19.02 -46.33 -21.48
CA ARG A 2 18.68 -44.90 -21.32
C ARG A 2 17.97 -44.74 -19.97
N ARG A 3 18.48 -43.87 -19.08
CA ARG A 3 17.79 -43.55 -17.84
C ARG A 3 16.50 -42.81 -18.21
N VAL A 4 15.37 -43.34 -17.77
CA VAL A 4 14.09 -42.63 -17.78
C VAL A 4 14.25 -41.47 -16.81
N GLY A 5 14.32 -40.23 -17.32
CA GLY A 5 14.58 -39.02 -16.51
C GLY A 5 15.87 -38.26 -16.85
N ASP A 6 16.49 -38.49 -18.02
CA ASP A 6 17.63 -37.67 -18.45
C ASP A 6 17.18 -36.21 -18.72
N PRO A 7 17.79 -35.18 -18.10
CA PRO A 7 17.46 -33.78 -18.35
C PRO A 7 17.56 -33.41 -19.84
N ALA A 8 18.43 -34.06 -20.61
CA ALA A 8 18.52 -33.86 -22.05
C ALA A 8 17.25 -34.32 -22.80
N GLN A 9 16.59 -35.37 -22.30
CA GLN A 9 15.32 -35.84 -22.85
C GLN A 9 14.19 -34.87 -22.53
N VAL A 10 14.15 -34.35 -21.31
CA VAL A 10 13.16 -33.33 -20.91
C VAL A 10 13.34 -32.07 -21.75
N ALA A 11 14.56 -31.58 -21.91
CA ALA A 11 14.87 -30.43 -22.75
C ALA A 11 14.36 -30.59 -24.19
N ALA A 12 14.57 -31.75 -24.81
CA ALA A 12 14.08 -32.03 -26.17
C ALA A 12 12.54 -32.06 -26.27
N VAL A 13 11.86 -32.52 -25.20
CA VAL A 13 10.39 -32.45 -25.11
C VAL A 13 9.93 -31.00 -25.00
N LEU A 14 10.60 -30.18 -24.16
CA LEU A 14 10.28 -28.75 -24.02
C LEU A 14 10.51 -27.99 -25.32
N ASP A 15 11.55 -28.31 -26.10
CA ASP A 15 11.78 -27.72 -27.43
C ASP A 15 10.65 -28.06 -28.41
N THR A 16 10.11 -29.27 -28.30
CA THR A 16 8.98 -29.71 -29.14
C THR A 16 7.68 -29.04 -28.70
N LEU A 17 7.43 -28.97 -27.39
CA LEU A 17 6.29 -28.23 -26.82
C LEU A 17 6.31 -26.76 -27.23
N ASN A 18 7.46 -26.09 -27.12
CA ASN A 18 7.60 -24.70 -27.52
C ASN A 18 7.24 -24.49 -29.00
N ARG A 19 7.77 -25.34 -29.89
CA ARG A 19 7.43 -25.27 -31.34
C ARG A 19 5.95 -25.50 -31.62
N LEU A 20 5.30 -26.43 -30.91
CA LEU A 20 3.88 -26.70 -31.07
C LEU A 20 3.01 -25.54 -30.59
N LEU A 21 3.36 -24.93 -29.45
CA LEU A 21 2.69 -23.74 -28.92
C LEU A 21 2.89 -22.53 -29.83
N ASP A 22 4.10 -22.31 -30.34
CA ASP A 22 4.41 -21.22 -31.28
C ASP A 22 3.66 -21.37 -32.62
N ALA A 23 3.40 -22.61 -33.04
CA ALA A 23 2.60 -22.91 -34.23
C ALA A 23 1.07 -22.81 -34.00
N GLY A 24 0.61 -22.51 -32.78
CA GLY A 24 -0.82 -22.38 -32.46
C GLY A 24 -1.58 -23.71 -32.47
N THR A 25 -0.94 -24.80 -32.02
CA THR A 25 -1.56 -26.12 -31.96
C THR A 25 -2.95 -26.10 -31.29
N GLN A 26 -3.90 -26.83 -31.87
CA GLN A 26 -5.23 -27.07 -31.28
C GLN A 26 -5.24 -28.29 -30.35
N ALA A 27 -4.11 -29.01 -30.25
CA ALA A 27 -3.99 -30.14 -29.35
C ALA A 27 -3.76 -29.66 -27.91
N ASP A 28 -4.43 -30.30 -26.96
CA ASP A 28 -4.14 -30.13 -25.54
C ASP A 28 -2.76 -30.71 -25.22
N VAL A 29 -1.80 -29.79 -25.07
CA VAL A 29 -0.42 -30.10 -24.67
C VAL A 29 -0.16 -29.80 -23.18
N ALA A 30 -1.18 -29.36 -22.43
CA ALA A 30 -1.03 -28.98 -21.02
C ALA A 30 -0.62 -30.19 -20.18
N ARG A 31 -1.19 -31.37 -20.46
CA ARG A 31 -0.81 -32.62 -19.77
C ARG A 31 0.65 -33.01 -20.00
N LEU A 32 1.16 -32.81 -21.23
CA LEU A 32 2.55 -33.13 -21.55
C LEU A 32 3.51 -32.13 -20.90
N ALA A 33 3.15 -30.85 -20.88
CA ALA A 33 3.91 -29.82 -20.18
C ALA A 33 3.93 -30.05 -18.66
N ARG A 34 2.77 -30.39 -18.05
CA ARG A 34 2.69 -30.77 -16.63
C ARG A 34 3.58 -31.97 -16.32
N LEU A 35 3.51 -33.03 -17.13
CA LEU A 35 4.36 -34.20 -16.96
C LEU A 35 5.85 -33.87 -17.03
N ALA A 36 6.25 -32.89 -17.86
CA ALA A 36 7.64 -32.44 -17.91
C ALA A 36 8.07 -31.74 -16.61
N VAL A 37 7.20 -30.93 -16.00
CA VAL A 37 7.46 -30.32 -14.68
C VAL A 37 7.54 -31.40 -13.60
N ASP A 38 6.52 -32.26 -13.50
CA ASP A 38 6.46 -33.33 -12.50
C ASP A 38 7.69 -34.24 -12.59
N ARG A 39 8.20 -34.51 -13.80
CA ARG A 39 9.42 -35.32 -13.99
C ARG A 39 10.70 -34.65 -13.52
N LEU A 40 10.77 -33.32 -13.56
CA LEU A 40 11.90 -32.57 -13.04
C LEU A 40 11.85 -32.51 -11.51
N THR A 41 10.66 -32.49 -10.92
CA THR A 41 10.50 -32.34 -9.46
C THR A 41 10.44 -33.66 -8.70
N ASP A 42 9.86 -34.71 -9.29
CA ASP A 42 9.70 -36.04 -8.68
C ASP A 42 10.90 -36.98 -8.98
N GLY A 43 12.03 -36.41 -9.39
CA GLY A 43 13.25 -37.18 -9.67
C GLY A 43 13.75 -37.94 -8.42
N PRO A 44 14.56 -39.01 -8.60
CA PRO A 44 15.12 -39.77 -7.47
C PRO A 44 16.06 -38.95 -6.57
N GLU A 45 16.59 -37.84 -7.09
CA GLU A 45 17.40 -36.87 -6.34
C GLU A 45 16.55 -35.68 -5.83
N GLY A 46 15.22 -35.73 -6.03
CA GLY A 46 14.30 -34.61 -5.77
C GLY A 46 14.69 -33.39 -6.61
N LEU A 47 14.66 -32.20 -5.99
CA LEU A 47 15.19 -30.97 -6.60
C LEU A 47 16.72 -30.88 -6.55
N ALA A 48 17.41 -31.77 -5.83
CA ALA A 48 18.87 -31.71 -5.74
C ALA A 48 19.47 -32.04 -7.11
N GLY A 49 20.20 -31.10 -7.71
CA GLY A 49 20.82 -31.27 -9.03
C GLY A 49 19.91 -30.96 -10.22
N VAL A 50 18.68 -30.49 -9.99
CA VAL A 50 17.82 -29.96 -11.06
C VAL A 50 18.39 -28.65 -11.59
N ASP A 51 18.45 -28.52 -12.91
CA ASP A 51 18.77 -27.25 -13.57
C ASP A 51 17.57 -26.29 -13.39
N GLU A 52 17.75 -25.27 -12.55
CA GLU A 52 16.74 -24.26 -12.23
C GLU A 52 16.20 -23.58 -13.50
N ALA A 53 17.07 -23.28 -14.48
CA ALA A 53 16.64 -22.65 -15.73
C ALA A 53 15.79 -23.60 -16.59
N LEU A 54 16.04 -24.91 -16.51
CA LEU A 54 15.22 -25.91 -17.19
C LEU A 54 13.85 -26.06 -16.53
N LEU A 55 13.79 -26.01 -15.19
CA LEU A 55 12.55 -26.05 -14.43
C LEU A 55 11.70 -24.80 -14.69
N ASP A 56 12.29 -23.61 -14.62
CA ASP A 56 11.63 -22.33 -14.94
C ASP A 56 11.02 -22.36 -16.34
N ARG A 57 11.79 -22.87 -17.31
CA ARG A 57 11.32 -23.03 -18.69
C ARG A 57 10.15 -24.01 -18.78
N ALA A 58 10.20 -25.12 -18.06
CA ALA A 58 9.11 -26.10 -18.05
C ALA A 58 7.82 -25.50 -17.47
N ILE A 59 7.92 -24.78 -16.36
CA ILE A 59 6.79 -24.09 -15.70
C ILE A 59 6.19 -23.03 -16.64
N ALA A 60 7.04 -22.22 -17.30
CA ALA A 60 6.57 -21.20 -18.24
C ALA A 60 5.84 -21.81 -19.45
N LEU A 61 6.32 -22.94 -19.98
CA LEU A 61 5.64 -23.66 -21.07
C LEU A 61 4.32 -24.29 -20.61
N TYR A 62 4.25 -24.78 -19.37
CA TYR A 62 3.01 -25.28 -18.80
C TYR A 62 1.98 -24.15 -18.63
N ALA A 63 2.38 -22.99 -18.11
CA ALA A 63 1.51 -21.82 -18.01
C ALA A 63 0.92 -21.41 -19.37
N ARG A 64 1.77 -21.35 -20.41
CA ARG A 64 1.33 -21.08 -21.80
C ARG A 64 0.35 -22.14 -22.32
N ALA A 65 0.59 -23.41 -22.03
CA ALA A 65 -0.30 -24.48 -22.42
C ALA A 65 -1.67 -24.39 -21.72
N CYS A 66 -1.68 -24.04 -20.42
CA CYS A 66 -2.91 -23.78 -19.66
C CYS A 66 -3.67 -22.56 -20.20
N ALA A 67 -2.99 -21.50 -20.63
CA ALA A 67 -3.67 -20.36 -21.25
C ALA A 67 -4.35 -20.74 -22.58
N ALA A 68 -3.70 -21.58 -23.39
CA ALA A 68 -4.28 -22.06 -24.66
C ALA A 68 -5.45 -23.04 -24.44
N HIS A 69 -5.33 -23.94 -23.46
CA HIS A 69 -6.35 -24.94 -23.12
C HIS A 69 -6.46 -25.04 -21.60
N PRO A 70 -7.32 -24.21 -20.96
CA PRO A 70 -7.43 -24.16 -19.51
C PRO A 70 -7.88 -25.51 -18.92
N PRO A 71 -7.12 -26.08 -17.96
CA PRO A 71 -7.59 -27.21 -17.18
C PRO A 71 -8.70 -26.78 -16.20
N ASP A 72 -9.15 -27.71 -15.35
CA ASP A 72 -10.02 -27.32 -14.23
C ASP A 72 -9.32 -26.29 -13.33
N ARG A 73 -10.04 -25.23 -12.97
CA ARG A 73 -9.49 -24.07 -12.26
C ARG A 73 -9.05 -24.41 -10.83
N ILE A 74 -9.78 -25.31 -10.18
CA ILE A 74 -9.47 -25.76 -8.82
C ILE A 74 -8.31 -26.74 -8.86
N GLU A 75 -8.31 -27.68 -9.82
CA GLU A 75 -7.18 -28.61 -9.99
C GLU A 75 -5.87 -27.86 -10.26
N LEU A 76 -5.90 -26.81 -11.09
CA LEU A 76 -4.73 -25.97 -11.33
C LEU A 76 -4.28 -25.21 -10.08
N ALA A 77 -5.23 -24.65 -9.32
CA ALA A 77 -4.95 -23.97 -8.07
C ALA A 77 -4.33 -24.91 -7.03
N ASP A 78 -4.87 -26.12 -6.87
CA ASP A 78 -4.34 -27.16 -6.00
C ASP A 78 -2.92 -27.58 -6.41
N TRP A 79 -2.66 -27.70 -7.71
CA TRP A 79 -1.31 -28.00 -8.21
C TRP A 79 -0.33 -26.87 -7.86
N VAL A 80 -0.69 -25.61 -8.08
CA VAL A 80 0.16 -24.46 -7.72
C VAL A 80 0.49 -24.44 -6.23
N LEU A 81 -0.51 -24.68 -5.38
CA LEU A 81 -0.36 -24.76 -3.92
C LEU A 81 0.53 -25.95 -3.52
N ALA A 82 0.32 -27.12 -4.11
CA ALA A 82 1.12 -28.31 -3.84
C ALA A 82 2.60 -28.12 -4.20
N MET A 83 2.89 -27.46 -5.32
CA MET A 83 4.27 -27.12 -5.71
C MET A 83 4.88 -26.08 -4.78
N SER A 84 4.11 -25.05 -4.40
CA SER A 84 4.61 -23.94 -3.59
C SER A 84 4.86 -24.32 -2.14
N PHE A 85 3.97 -25.14 -1.55
CA PHE A 85 4.06 -25.62 -0.16
C PHE A 85 4.67 -27.03 -0.05
N GLY A 86 5.15 -27.59 -1.16
CA GLY A 86 5.80 -28.90 -1.20
C GLY A 86 7.15 -28.92 -0.45
N ASP A 87 7.72 -30.11 -0.31
CA ASP A 87 9.07 -30.31 0.26
C ASP A 87 9.97 -30.99 -0.78
N PRO A 88 10.91 -30.27 -1.42
CA PRO A 88 11.21 -28.85 -1.21
C PRO A 88 10.23 -27.93 -1.97
N PRO A 89 10.06 -26.67 -1.54
CA PRO A 89 9.14 -25.74 -2.18
C PRO A 89 9.67 -25.29 -3.55
N VAL A 90 8.77 -25.20 -4.53
CA VAL A 90 9.06 -24.72 -5.88
C VAL A 90 8.38 -23.37 -6.11
N THR A 91 9.13 -22.40 -6.63
CA THR A 91 8.57 -21.08 -6.96
C THR A 91 7.74 -21.17 -8.24
N VAL A 92 6.42 -21.08 -8.10
CA VAL A 92 5.49 -20.99 -9.22
C VAL A 92 4.97 -19.55 -9.34
N PRO A 93 5.20 -18.85 -10.46
CA PRO A 93 4.75 -17.47 -10.65
C PRO A 93 3.24 -17.41 -10.93
N LEU A 94 2.44 -16.85 -10.01
CA LEU A 94 0.97 -16.82 -10.15
C LEU A 94 0.52 -16.00 -11.36
N HIS A 95 1.24 -14.93 -11.70
CA HIS A 95 0.90 -14.06 -12.82
C HIS A 95 0.88 -14.81 -14.16
N ALA A 96 1.71 -15.85 -14.32
CA ALA A 96 1.75 -16.66 -15.53
C ALA A 96 0.51 -17.56 -15.68
N PHE A 97 -0.14 -17.91 -14.57
CA PHE A 97 -1.32 -18.77 -14.53
C PHE A 97 -2.63 -18.00 -14.31
N ALA A 98 -2.58 -16.69 -14.06
CA ALA A 98 -3.74 -15.87 -13.67
C ALA A 98 -4.93 -16.01 -14.63
N GLU A 99 -4.68 -15.99 -15.94
CA GLU A 99 -5.73 -16.16 -16.97
C GLU A 99 -6.38 -17.55 -16.90
N ALA A 100 -5.57 -18.61 -16.77
CA ALA A 100 -6.06 -19.98 -16.72
C ALA A 100 -6.79 -20.31 -15.39
N LEU A 101 -6.32 -19.74 -14.28
CA LEU A 101 -6.94 -19.87 -12.96
C LEU A 101 -8.31 -19.17 -12.91
N GLY A 102 -8.41 -17.99 -13.52
CA GLY A 102 -9.56 -17.11 -13.42
C GLY A 102 -9.93 -16.75 -11.97
N ASP A 103 -11.07 -16.08 -11.77
CA ASP A 103 -11.49 -15.62 -10.44
C ASP A 103 -11.64 -16.77 -9.44
N THR A 104 -12.17 -17.91 -9.91
CA THR A 104 -12.45 -19.09 -9.07
C THR A 104 -11.17 -19.74 -8.54
N GLY A 105 -10.17 -19.97 -9.40
CA GLY A 105 -8.88 -20.54 -8.98
C GLY A 105 -8.12 -19.55 -8.09
N MET A 106 -8.14 -18.26 -8.44
CA MET A 106 -7.50 -17.22 -7.63
C MET A 106 -8.12 -17.08 -6.23
N GLU A 107 -9.44 -17.22 -6.09
CA GLU A 107 -10.12 -17.25 -4.79
C GLU A 107 -9.70 -18.46 -3.96
N HIS A 108 -9.57 -19.63 -4.58
CA HIS A 108 -9.16 -20.85 -3.89
C HIS A 108 -7.73 -20.74 -3.33
N ILE A 109 -6.80 -20.21 -4.14
CA ILE A 109 -5.44 -19.93 -3.68
C ILE A 109 -5.47 -18.91 -2.54
N ARG A 110 -6.24 -17.82 -2.69
CA ARG A 110 -6.37 -16.78 -1.65
C ARG A 110 -6.89 -17.34 -0.34
N SER A 111 -7.96 -18.13 -0.38
CA SER A 111 -8.53 -18.75 0.83
C SER A 111 -7.51 -19.65 1.54
N THR A 112 -6.70 -20.40 0.79
CA THR A 112 -5.66 -21.25 1.36
C THR A 112 -4.54 -20.43 1.98
N VAL A 113 -4.06 -19.40 1.27
CA VAL A 113 -3.01 -18.49 1.75
C VAL A 113 -3.45 -17.75 3.02
N ASP A 114 -4.67 -17.18 3.03
CA ASP A 114 -5.22 -16.47 4.18
C ASP A 114 -5.37 -17.42 5.39
N ALA A 115 -5.75 -18.68 5.18
CA ALA A 115 -5.80 -19.69 6.24
C ALA A 115 -4.41 -20.01 6.81
N THR A 116 -3.40 -20.17 5.95
CA THR A 116 -2.00 -20.41 6.37
C THR A 116 -1.43 -19.21 7.14
N LEU A 117 -1.74 -17.98 6.72
CA LEU A 117 -1.32 -16.77 7.44
C LEU A 117 -2.02 -16.61 8.80
N ALA A 118 -3.28 -17.05 8.92
CA ALA A 118 -4.00 -17.03 10.19
C ALA A 118 -3.42 -18.02 11.22
N VAL A 119 -2.89 -19.15 10.75
CA VAL A 119 -2.32 -20.21 11.59
C VAL A 119 -0.81 -19.97 11.76
N SER A 120 -0.45 -18.96 12.56
CA SER A 120 0.95 -18.74 12.96
C SER A 120 1.37 -19.78 14.01
N THR A 121 1.89 -20.93 13.58
CA THR A 121 2.48 -21.94 14.48
C THR A 121 4.01 -21.91 14.45
N PRO A 122 4.70 -22.27 15.55
CA PRO A 122 6.16 -22.41 15.55
C PRO A 122 6.69 -23.42 14.52
N GLU A 123 5.89 -24.42 14.16
CA GLU A 123 6.25 -25.47 13.20
C GLU A 123 6.21 -24.96 11.75
N SER A 124 5.20 -24.14 11.38
CA SER A 124 5.13 -23.47 10.08
C SER A 124 6.25 -22.44 9.85
N ALA A 125 6.82 -21.88 10.93
CA ALA A 125 8.01 -21.03 10.85
C ALA A 125 9.28 -21.81 10.49
N VAL A 126 9.39 -23.08 10.90
CA VAL A 126 10.54 -23.95 10.58
C VAL A 126 10.49 -24.44 9.12
N LYS A 127 9.29 -24.69 8.59
CA LYS A 127 9.10 -25.12 7.20
C LYS A 127 9.10 -23.99 6.16
N GLY A 128 9.13 -22.73 6.59
CA GLY A 128 9.07 -21.59 5.67
C GLY A 128 7.70 -21.37 5.01
N GLU A 129 6.67 -22.13 5.41
CA GLU A 129 5.31 -22.03 4.87
C GLU A 129 4.74 -20.61 5.01
N HIS A 130 5.02 -19.94 6.15
CA HIS A 130 4.53 -18.59 6.38
C HIS A 130 5.15 -17.58 5.40
N ALA A 131 6.45 -17.70 5.10
CA ALA A 131 7.12 -16.84 4.13
C ALA A 131 6.61 -17.08 2.70
N ILE A 132 6.31 -18.34 2.36
CA ILE A 132 5.68 -18.70 1.08
C ILE A 132 4.28 -18.09 0.98
N ALA A 133 3.48 -18.18 2.05
CA ALA A 133 2.15 -17.59 2.09
C ALA A 133 2.19 -16.06 1.98
N GLU A 134 3.14 -15.38 2.63
CA GLU A 134 3.35 -13.93 2.47
C GLU A 134 3.69 -13.56 1.02
N ARG A 135 4.61 -14.29 0.37
CA ARG A 135 4.93 -14.08 -1.05
C ARG A 135 3.72 -14.27 -1.96
N LEU A 136 2.96 -15.35 -1.77
CA LEU A 136 1.76 -15.61 -2.58
C LEU A 136 0.67 -14.56 -2.33
N ALA A 137 0.50 -14.08 -1.10
CA ALA A 137 -0.45 -13.00 -0.80
C ALA A 137 -0.09 -11.69 -1.52
N GLU A 138 1.21 -11.38 -1.61
CA GLU A 138 1.71 -10.24 -2.39
C GLU A 138 1.37 -10.40 -3.88
N GLU A 139 1.73 -11.54 -4.49
CA GLU A 139 1.41 -11.82 -5.91
C GLU A 139 -0.10 -11.76 -6.20
N ILE A 140 -0.95 -12.31 -5.32
CA ILE A 140 -2.42 -12.24 -5.45
C ILE A 140 -2.88 -10.79 -5.43
N ALA A 141 -2.35 -9.97 -4.51
CA ALA A 141 -2.75 -8.57 -4.39
C ALA A 141 -2.27 -7.74 -5.60
N GLU A 142 -1.11 -8.06 -6.18
CA GLU A 142 -0.65 -7.47 -7.45
C GLU A 142 -1.56 -7.84 -8.62
N ILE A 143 -1.92 -9.13 -8.76
CA ILE A 143 -2.77 -9.62 -9.87
C ILE A 143 -4.19 -9.07 -9.78
N THR A 144 -4.76 -9.03 -8.58
CA THR A 144 -6.14 -8.56 -8.35
C THR A 144 -6.25 -7.04 -8.26
N GLY A 145 -5.12 -6.34 -8.15
CA GLY A 145 -5.10 -4.90 -7.88
C GLY A 145 -5.61 -4.53 -6.49
N ASP A 146 -5.55 -5.45 -5.52
CA ASP A 146 -5.90 -5.19 -4.11
C ASP A 146 -4.82 -4.33 -3.46
N VAL A 147 -4.91 -3.02 -3.72
CA VAL A 147 -3.95 -2.04 -3.23
C VAL A 147 -3.94 -1.96 -1.70
N ASP A 148 -5.06 -2.21 -1.02
CA ASP A 148 -5.10 -2.16 0.44
C ASP A 148 -4.24 -3.27 1.06
N ARG A 149 -4.31 -4.49 0.52
CA ARG A 149 -3.44 -5.59 0.95
C ARG A 149 -1.96 -5.31 0.66
N LEU A 150 -1.63 -4.80 -0.53
CA LEU A 150 -0.24 -4.44 -0.86
C LEU A 150 0.31 -3.38 0.08
N VAL A 151 -0.46 -2.32 0.32
CA VAL A 151 -0.08 -1.26 1.26
C VAL A 151 0.12 -1.84 2.66
N ALA A 152 -0.77 -2.71 3.15
CA ALA A 152 -0.65 -3.32 4.47
C ALA A 152 0.57 -4.22 4.60
N ALA A 153 0.87 -5.05 3.59
CA ALA A 153 2.05 -5.92 3.57
C ALA A 153 3.35 -5.11 3.56
N TRP A 154 3.48 -4.20 2.59
CA TRP A 154 4.67 -3.36 2.42
C TRP A 154 4.88 -2.37 3.57
N SER A 155 3.81 -1.88 4.22
CA SER A 155 3.94 -0.97 5.37
C SER A 155 4.72 -1.58 6.54
N LYS A 156 4.72 -2.91 6.68
CA LYS A 156 5.50 -3.60 7.73
C LYS A 156 7.01 -3.53 7.51
N LEU A 157 7.43 -3.32 6.25
CA LEU A 157 8.84 -3.30 5.82
C LEU A 157 9.42 -1.87 5.78
N LEU A 158 8.63 -0.86 6.13
CA LEU A 158 9.10 0.51 6.28
C LEU A 158 10.10 0.61 7.45
N PRO A 159 11.10 1.53 7.40
CA PRO A 159 11.18 2.72 6.55
C PRO A 159 12.03 2.57 5.28
N ASP A 160 11.99 1.42 4.60
CA ASP A 160 12.67 1.25 3.31
C ASP A 160 12.12 2.19 2.20
N VAL A 161 13.02 2.92 1.54
CA VAL A 161 12.70 3.90 0.50
C VAL A 161 12.14 3.24 -0.77
N GLU A 162 12.66 2.08 -1.15
CA GLU A 162 12.19 1.35 -2.33
C GLU A 162 10.78 0.83 -2.11
N ILE A 163 10.51 0.27 -0.93
CA ILE A 163 9.17 -0.17 -0.52
C ILE A 163 8.19 1.00 -0.52
N SER A 164 8.60 2.16 -0.01
CA SER A 164 7.75 3.35 -0.05
C SER A 164 7.42 3.80 -1.48
N LEU A 165 8.37 3.71 -2.42
CA LEU A 165 8.11 4.01 -3.83
C LEU A 165 7.16 2.98 -4.47
N LYS A 166 7.27 1.70 -4.11
CA LYS A 166 6.33 0.65 -4.55
C LYS A 166 4.91 0.97 -4.10
N ILE A 167 4.72 1.31 -2.81
CA ILE A 167 3.41 1.73 -2.27
C ILE A 167 2.84 2.93 -3.04
N VAL A 168 3.64 3.97 -3.28
CA VAL A 168 3.20 5.18 -4.00
C VAL A 168 2.79 4.86 -5.44
N ARG A 169 3.51 3.96 -6.12
CA ARG A 169 3.17 3.52 -7.48
C ARG A 169 1.86 2.73 -7.50
N ALA A 170 1.66 1.80 -6.57
CA ALA A 170 0.42 1.03 -6.47
C ALA A 170 -0.79 1.93 -6.19
N LEU A 171 -0.68 2.86 -5.22
CA LEU A 171 -1.75 3.83 -4.92
C LEU A 171 -2.08 4.72 -6.12
N ARG A 172 -1.07 5.14 -6.91
CA ARG A 172 -1.31 5.93 -8.13
C ARG A 172 -1.98 5.13 -9.23
N ALA A 173 -1.56 3.87 -9.44
CA ALA A 173 -2.15 2.99 -10.46
C ALA A 173 -3.64 2.74 -10.19
N ALA A 174 -4.04 2.67 -8.92
CA ALA A 174 -5.44 2.55 -8.51
C ALA A 174 -6.21 3.89 -8.41
N GLY A 175 -5.63 5.02 -8.84
CA GLY A 175 -6.30 6.33 -8.80
C GLY A 175 -6.41 6.97 -7.40
N ARG A 176 -5.81 6.37 -6.36
CA ARG A 176 -5.78 6.86 -4.97
C ARG A 176 -4.70 7.92 -4.77
N HIS A 177 -4.78 9.00 -5.55
CA HIS A 177 -3.73 10.02 -5.64
C HIS A 177 -3.47 10.75 -4.31
N SER A 178 -4.51 11.04 -3.53
CA SER A 178 -4.39 11.70 -2.22
C SER A 178 -3.58 10.86 -1.23
N GLU A 179 -3.83 9.56 -1.19
CA GLU A 179 -3.12 8.62 -0.33
C GLU A 179 -1.68 8.41 -0.79
N ALA A 180 -1.44 8.34 -2.11
CA ALA A 180 -0.09 8.28 -2.67
C ALA A 180 0.74 9.52 -2.26
N ILE A 181 0.16 10.72 -2.31
CA ILE A 181 0.82 11.96 -1.88
C ILE A 181 1.09 11.93 -0.38
N ALA A 182 0.12 11.53 0.43
CA ALA A 182 0.29 11.44 1.88
C ALA A 182 1.39 10.43 2.26
N HIS A 183 1.46 9.28 1.58
CA HIS A 183 2.50 8.29 1.81
C HIS A 183 3.89 8.81 1.39
N ALA A 184 4.00 9.44 0.22
CA ALA A 184 5.25 10.05 -0.25
C ALA A 184 5.75 11.17 0.69
N ALA A 185 4.83 11.95 1.26
CA ALA A 185 5.16 12.95 2.27
C ALA A 185 5.73 12.29 3.54
N ARG A 186 5.05 11.29 4.12
CA ARG A 186 5.54 10.56 5.30
C ARG A 186 6.93 9.97 5.07
N ALA A 187 7.17 9.33 3.93
CA ALA A 187 8.44 8.70 3.60
C ALA A 187 9.62 9.70 3.46
N ARG A 188 9.33 10.97 3.18
CA ARG A 188 10.33 12.05 3.13
C ARG A 188 10.55 12.74 4.48
N GLY A 189 10.02 12.18 5.58
CA GLY A 189 10.07 12.80 6.91
C GLY A 189 9.07 13.95 7.09
N ALA A 190 8.15 14.11 6.15
CA ALA A 190 7.11 15.12 6.13
C ALA A 190 5.81 14.57 6.77
N ASP A 191 5.92 13.95 7.95
CA ASP A 191 4.80 13.33 8.66
C ASP A 191 3.97 14.38 9.43
N PRO A 192 2.69 14.61 9.06
CA PRO A 192 1.81 15.51 9.80
C PRO A 192 1.58 15.10 11.25
N SER A 193 1.77 13.81 11.59
CA SER A 193 1.66 13.30 12.96
C SER A 193 2.73 13.91 13.86
N ARG A 194 3.96 14.05 13.35
CA ARG A 194 5.06 14.71 14.06
C ARG A 194 4.77 16.19 14.33
N ILE A 195 4.13 16.88 13.39
CA ILE A 195 3.68 18.27 13.57
C ILE A 195 2.62 18.32 14.67
N SER A 196 1.64 17.41 14.64
CA SER A 196 0.60 17.31 15.66
C SER A 196 1.17 17.04 17.06
N GLU A 197 2.17 16.15 17.17
CA GLU A 197 2.87 15.87 18.43
C GLU A 197 3.57 17.12 18.99
N LEU A 198 4.32 17.84 18.16
CA LEU A 198 5.01 19.06 18.56
C LEU A 198 4.03 20.15 19.02
N LEU A 199 2.90 20.31 18.32
CA LEU A 199 1.85 21.26 18.69
C LEU A 199 1.20 20.89 20.04
N ALA A 200 0.91 19.61 20.25
CA ALA A 200 0.35 19.10 21.51
C ALA A 200 1.31 19.28 22.69
N ALA A 201 2.61 19.11 22.47
CA ALA A 201 3.66 19.31 23.46
C ALA A 201 4.01 20.79 23.72
N GLY A 202 3.45 21.73 22.95
CA GLY A 202 3.69 23.16 23.13
C GLY A 202 4.85 23.74 22.33
N HIS A 203 5.49 22.95 21.48
CA HIS A 203 6.61 23.33 20.63
C HIS A 203 6.13 23.95 19.31
N ASP A 204 5.31 25.00 19.39
CA ASP A 204 4.66 25.59 18.21
C ASP A 204 5.65 26.09 17.15
N ASP A 205 6.80 26.65 17.56
CA ASP A 205 7.80 27.19 16.64
C ASP A 205 8.57 26.10 15.88
N GLU A 206 8.88 24.99 16.54
CA GLU A 206 9.49 23.82 15.93
C GLU A 206 8.52 23.16 14.95
N ALA A 207 7.26 23.01 15.34
CA ALA A 207 6.19 22.51 14.47
C ALA A 207 6.07 23.36 13.19
N TRP A 208 6.16 24.69 13.31
CA TRP A 208 6.11 25.59 12.17
C TRP A 208 7.36 25.51 11.28
N THR A 209 8.54 25.32 11.89
CA THR A 209 9.79 25.13 11.14
C THR A 209 9.71 23.87 10.29
N LEU A 210 9.24 22.76 10.86
CA LEU A 210 9.02 21.51 10.14
C LEU A 210 7.96 21.67 9.04
N THR A 211 6.87 22.40 9.32
CA THR A 211 5.83 22.71 8.33
C THR A 211 6.40 23.43 7.10
N ARG A 212 7.35 24.35 7.29
CA ARG A 212 7.96 25.10 6.16
C ARG A 212 8.92 24.27 5.31
N GLN A 213 9.39 23.13 5.83
CA GLN A 213 10.23 22.20 5.09
C GLN A 213 9.40 21.27 4.20
N LEU A 214 8.07 21.30 4.31
CA LEU A 214 7.18 20.48 3.51
C LEU A 214 7.03 21.04 2.08
N PRO A 215 6.87 20.16 1.08
CA PRO A 215 6.44 20.57 -0.25
C PRO A 215 5.09 21.31 -0.21
N ALA A 216 4.93 22.31 -1.08
CA ALA A 216 3.68 23.09 -1.16
C ALA A 216 2.44 22.22 -1.44
N GLU A 217 2.62 21.13 -2.20
CA GLU A 217 1.57 20.15 -2.51
C GLU A 217 0.99 19.48 -1.24
N SER A 218 1.78 19.39 -0.17
CA SER A 218 1.37 18.81 1.11
C SER A 218 0.71 19.82 2.06
N ALA A 219 0.54 21.08 1.64
CA ALA A 219 -0.02 22.14 2.49
C ALA A 219 -1.43 21.79 3.02
N HIS A 220 -2.25 21.12 2.21
CA HIS A 220 -3.60 20.71 2.58
C HIS A 220 -3.63 19.74 3.78
N LEU A 221 -2.64 18.85 3.90
CA LEU A 221 -2.55 17.89 5.03
C LEU A 221 -2.28 18.60 6.37
N VAL A 222 -1.62 19.76 6.32
CA VAL A 222 -1.21 20.50 7.52
C VAL A 222 -2.21 21.58 7.90
N VAL A 223 -3.01 22.07 6.95
CA VAL A 223 -4.15 22.96 7.20
C VAL A 223 -5.06 22.37 8.28
N ASP A 224 -5.46 21.10 8.14
CA ASP A 224 -6.34 20.44 9.11
C ASP A 224 -5.69 20.25 10.48
N VAL A 225 -4.38 19.99 10.53
CA VAL A 225 -3.63 19.86 11.79
C VAL A 225 -3.63 21.19 12.55
N TYR A 226 -3.33 22.31 11.87
CA TYR A 226 -3.35 23.62 12.49
C TYR A 226 -4.76 24.07 12.87
N ARG A 227 -5.78 23.73 12.08
CA ARG A 227 -7.17 24.02 12.41
C ARG A 227 -7.60 23.35 13.71
N ARG A 228 -7.38 22.04 13.84
CA ARG A 228 -7.69 21.29 15.08
C ARG A 228 -6.91 21.84 16.28
N HIS A 229 -5.66 22.24 16.09
CA HIS A 229 -4.85 22.85 17.14
C HIS A 229 -5.42 24.19 17.61
N VAL A 230 -5.82 25.07 16.69
CA VAL A 230 -6.49 26.34 17.02
C VAL A 230 -7.77 26.10 17.81
N ASP A 231 -8.62 25.19 17.32
CA ASP A 231 -9.89 24.86 17.97
C ASP A 231 -9.64 24.30 19.38
N GLY A 232 -8.65 23.40 19.53
CA GLY A 232 -8.22 22.84 20.80
C GLY A 232 -7.69 23.89 21.79
N LEU A 233 -6.90 24.87 21.33
CA LEU A 233 -6.41 25.97 22.17
C LEU A 233 -7.54 26.89 22.64
N ILE A 234 -8.55 27.12 21.80
CA ILE A 234 -9.69 27.99 22.14
C ILE A 234 -10.72 27.29 23.04
N ALA A 235 -10.88 25.97 22.86
CA ALA A 235 -11.73 25.11 23.67
C ALA A 235 -11.07 24.69 25.00
N GLY A 236 -9.74 24.70 25.06
CA GLY A 236 -8.92 24.21 26.18
C GLY A 236 -9.41 24.70 27.55
N ARG A 237 -9.66 23.73 28.43
CA ARG A 237 -10.14 23.88 29.82
C ARG A 237 -9.05 24.32 30.81
N ASP A 238 -7.87 24.74 30.36
CA ASP A 238 -6.84 25.23 31.29
C ASP A 238 -7.25 26.61 31.82
N THR A 239 -8.10 26.56 32.84
CA THR A 239 -8.74 27.71 33.49
C THR A 239 -7.74 28.57 34.26
N ARG A 240 -6.49 28.09 34.43
CA ARG A 240 -5.43 28.83 35.14
C ARG A 240 -4.83 29.95 34.32
N ASN A 241 -4.71 29.82 32.99
CA ASN A 241 -4.18 30.90 32.15
C ASN A 241 -4.72 30.92 30.69
N PRO A 242 -5.98 31.34 30.48
CA PRO A 242 -6.59 31.40 29.15
C PRO A 242 -5.88 32.36 28.18
N ALA A 243 -5.15 33.35 28.69
CA ALA A 243 -4.47 34.35 27.87
C ALA A 243 -3.33 33.74 27.05
N VAL A 244 -2.58 32.79 27.62
CA VAL A 244 -1.49 32.09 26.92
C VAL A 244 -2.05 31.26 25.77
N ASN A 245 -3.16 30.55 26.00
CA ASN A 245 -3.79 29.73 24.95
C ASN A 245 -4.37 30.60 23.83
N TYR A 246 -4.95 31.77 24.14
CA TYR A 246 -5.45 32.69 23.12
C TYR A 246 -4.32 33.34 22.31
N ALA A 247 -3.20 33.69 22.94
CA ALA A 247 -2.03 34.18 22.23
C ALA A 247 -1.46 33.11 21.28
N ARG A 248 -1.33 31.86 21.74
CA ARG A 248 -0.91 30.72 20.91
C ARG A 248 -1.88 30.47 19.75
N ALA A 249 -3.19 30.51 20.01
CA ALA A 249 -4.22 30.35 18.99
C ALA A 249 -4.13 31.44 17.92
N ALA A 250 -3.89 32.69 18.32
CA ALA A 250 -3.72 33.80 17.38
C ALA A 250 -2.47 33.65 16.49
N VAL A 251 -1.36 33.16 17.03
CA VAL A 251 -0.16 32.83 16.26
C VAL A 251 -0.42 31.67 15.30
N ALA A 252 -1.08 30.61 15.76
CA ALA A 252 -1.47 29.47 14.93
C ALA A 252 -2.44 29.88 13.80
N LEU A 253 -3.40 30.77 14.06
CA LEU A 253 -4.30 31.34 13.06
C LEU A 253 -3.55 32.12 11.97
N ARG A 254 -2.51 32.87 12.34
CA ARG A 254 -1.66 33.58 11.37
C ARG A 254 -0.90 32.59 10.47
N ARG A 255 -0.42 31.48 11.03
CA ARG A 255 0.25 30.40 10.29
C ARG A 255 -0.73 29.68 9.36
N LEU A 256 -1.92 29.36 9.86
CA LEU A 256 -3.01 28.78 9.07
C LEU A 256 -3.39 29.66 7.86
N ARG A 257 -3.45 30.99 8.05
CA ARG A 257 -3.65 31.93 6.92
C ARG A 257 -2.56 31.79 5.84
N THR A 258 -1.31 31.63 6.26
CA THR A 258 -0.18 31.45 5.32
C THR A 258 -0.35 30.14 4.55
N LEU A 259 -0.72 29.05 5.24
CA LEU A 259 -0.96 27.75 4.59
C LEU A 259 -2.08 27.81 3.55
N HIS A 260 -3.23 28.40 3.88
CA HIS A 260 -4.33 28.59 2.91
C HIS A 260 -3.96 29.49 1.75
N ARG A 261 -3.11 30.51 1.99
CA ARG A 261 -2.60 31.36 0.92
C ARG A 261 -1.73 30.58 -0.05
N ASP A 262 -0.83 29.76 0.48
CA ASP A 262 0.13 28.99 -0.30
C ASP A 262 -0.54 27.80 -1.00
N ALA A 263 -1.63 27.26 -0.44
CA ALA A 263 -2.50 26.23 -1.03
C ALA A 263 -3.55 26.78 -2.03
N GLY A 264 -3.67 28.10 -2.18
CA GLY A 264 -4.68 28.73 -3.04
C GLY A 264 -6.11 28.74 -2.49
N THR A 265 -6.34 28.27 -1.26
CA THR A 265 -7.67 28.13 -0.62
C THR A 265 -8.01 29.27 0.34
N ARG A 266 -7.80 30.53 -0.09
CA ARG A 266 -8.02 31.71 0.77
C ARG A 266 -9.47 31.89 1.22
N ASP A 267 -10.42 31.45 0.40
CA ASP A 267 -11.85 31.58 0.70
C ASP A 267 -12.26 30.66 1.86
N GLU A 268 -11.67 29.47 1.92
CA GLU A 268 -11.87 28.52 3.03
C GLU A 268 -11.37 29.09 4.36
N PHE A 269 -10.20 29.73 4.37
CA PHE A 269 -9.70 30.42 5.56
C PHE A 269 -10.66 31.53 6.01
N THR A 270 -11.21 32.28 5.05
CA THR A 270 -12.13 33.38 5.34
C THR A 270 -13.44 32.86 5.94
N ALA A 271 -13.98 31.77 5.39
CA ALA A 271 -15.16 31.09 5.92
C ALA A 271 -14.91 30.52 7.33
N TYR A 272 -13.77 29.86 7.55
CA TYR A 272 -13.37 29.34 8.86
C TYR A 272 -13.24 30.47 9.90
N LEU A 273 -12.55 31.56 9.56
CA LEU A 273 -12.39 32.70 10.46
C LEU A 273 -13.74 33.37 10.79
N ALA A 274 -14.66 33.45 9.82
CA ALA A 274 -16.01 33.96 10.05
C ALA A 274 -16.80 33.08 11.04
N GLY A 275 -16.73 31.75 10.88
CA GLY A 275 -17.34 30.80 11.82
C GLY A 275 -16.75 30.93 13.23
N LEU A 276 -15.43 31.01 13.33
CA LEU A 276 -14.73 31.18 14.61
C LEU A 276 -15.13 32.48 15.33
N VAL A 277 -15.26 33.59 14.60
CA VAL A 277 -15.71 34.86 15.16
C VAL A 277 -17.19 34.82 15.58
N ALA A 278 -18.05 34.14 14.82
CA ALA A 278 -19.45 33.97 15.18
C ALA A 278 -19.61 33.17 16.48
N GLU A 279 -18.83 32.08 16.65
CA GLU A 279 -18.90 31.21 17.82
C GLU A 279 -18.23 31.81 19.06
N HIS A 280 -17.07 32.45 18.89
CA HIS A 280 -16.24 32.90 20.00
C HIS A 280 -16.13 34.42 20.14
N GLY A 281 -16.93 35.20 19.39
CA GLY A 281 -16.92 36.67 19.39
C GLY A 281 -17.11 37.33 20.75
N ARG A 282 -17.75 36.64 21.70
CA ARG A 282 -17.94 37.10 23.09
C ARG A 282 -16.66 37.01 23.94
N LYS A 283 -15.66 36.22 23.52
CA LYS A 283 -14.36 36.09 24.21
C LYS A 283 -13.47 37.27 23.81
N THR A 284 -13.68 38.43 24.42
CA THR A 284 -12.99 39.71 24.07
C THR A 284 -11.47 39.59 24.05
N ARG A 285 -10.88 38.90 25.04
CA ARG A 285 -9.43 38.64 25.10
C ARG A 285 -8.90 37.87 23.89
N LEU A 286 -9.64 36.87 23.41
CA LEU A 286 -9.27 36.12 22.20
C LEU A 286 -9.29 37.04 20.98
N MET A 287 -10.32 37.88 20.85
CA MET A 287 -10.42 38.84 19.73
C MET A 287 -9.26 39.85 19.75
N ASP A 288 -8.82 40.28 20.92
CA ASP A 288 -7.67 41.18 21.07
C ASP A 288 -6.36 40.51 20.65
N GLU A 289 -6.13 39.26 21.04
CA GLU A 289 -4.95 38.50 20.59
C GLU A 289 -4.95 38.26 19.07
N ILE A 290 -6.11 37.96 18.47
CA ILE A 290 -6.23 37.81 17.01
C ILE A 290 -5.86 39.11 16.29
N ARG A 291 -6.32 40.27 16.81
CA ARG A 291 -5.94 41.59 16.27
C ARG A 291 -4.44 41.85 16.43
N LYS A 292 -3.87 41.58 17.60
CA LYS A 292 -2.41 41.72 17.86
C LYS A 292 -1.58 40.86 16.92
N ALA A 293 -2.04 39.66 16.59
CA ALA A 293 -1.40 38.76 15.63
C ALA A 293 -1.54 39.23 14.15
N ARG A 294 -2.16 40.39 13.89
CA ARG A 294 -2.37 40.97 12.56
C ARG A 294 -3.22 40.09 11.63
N VAL A 295 -4.20 39.41 12.21
CA VAL A 295 -5.25 38.71 11.46
C VAL A 295 -6.45 39.64 11.37
N ALA A 296 -6.88 39.96 10.15
CA ALA A 296 -8.02 40.85 9.91
C ALA A 296 -9.32 40.11 10.26
N LEU A 297 -10.04 40.62 11.26
CA LEU A 297 -11.33 40.06 11.65
C LEU A 297 -12.41 40.45 10.62
N PRO A 298 -13.24 39.50 10.17
CA PRO A 298 -14.40 39.83 9.34
C PRO A 298 -15.31 40.80 10.11
N LYS A 299 -15.85 41.81 9.40
CA LYS A 299 -16.83 42.72 10.00
C LYS A 299 -18.06 41.91 10.39
N PRO A 300 -18.61 42.07 11.62
CA PRO A 300 -19.88 41.45 11.95
C PRO A 300 -20.93 41.95 10.95
N PRO A 301 -21.84 41.09 10.47
CA PRO A 301 -22.94 41.55 9.64
C PRO A 301 -23.69 42.64 10.40
N ARG A 302 -23.85 43.81 9.76
CA ARG A 302 -24.61 44.94 10.29
C ARG A 302 -25.99 44.41 10.66
N GLN A 303 -26.28 44.28 11.96
CA GLN A 303 -27.63 43.97 12.40
C GLN A 303 -28.51 45.15 11.98
N LEU A 304 -29.35 44.93 10.97
CA LEU A 304 -30.51 45.78 10.71
C LEU A 304 -31.37 45.70 11.97
N ARG A 305 -31.32 46.76 12.79
CA ARG A 305 -32.29 46.93 13.87
C ARG A 305 -33.65 47.26 13.23
N PRO A 306 -34.75 46.68 13.71
CA PRO A 306 -36.10 47.00 13.24
C PRO A 306 -36.46 48.45 13.50
#